data_AF-A0A820RAM4-F1
#
_entry.id   AF-A0A820RAM4-F1
#
_cell.length_a   1.000
_cell.length_b   1.000
_cell.length_c   1.000
_cell.angle_alpha   90.00
_cell.angle_beta   90.00
_cell.angle_gamma   90.00
#
_symmetry.space_group_name_H-M   'P 1'
#
loop_
_entity.id
_entity.type
_entity.pdbx_description
1 polymer ?
#
loop_
_entity_poly.entity_id
_entity_poly.type
_entity_poly.pdbx_seq_one_letter_code
_entity_poly.pdbx_strand_id
1 'polypeptide(L)'
;RYAEVKQIESKDERNFFKNGKYVQFVLQCRILSKNITIVGPETLGIGGKIAIDTNLSNDVIEWVVNAQDKDLMDFSDPNATIVCTGLMIRVTDNHPGLLPESQWWYSGHICNNKACCCLGIDLSELMQQRNNGVKCNFIYE
;
A
#
# COMPACT_ATOMS: atom_id res chain seq x y z
N ARG A 1 -4.14 -4.52 -21.16
CA ARG A 1 -4.16 -5.52 -20.07
C ARG A 1 -5.21 -6.54 -20.47
N TYR A 2 -4.80 -7.78 -20.77
CA TYR A 2 -5.74 -8.86 -21.07
C TYR A 2 -6.15 -9.50 -19.73
N ALA A 3 -7.44 -9.55 -19.45
CA ALA A 3 -7.96 -10.36 -18.36
C ALA A 3 -8.02 -11.81 -18.86
N GLU A 4 -7.44 -12.74 -18.11
CA GLU A 4 -7.51 -14.17 -18.39
C GLU A 4 -8.49 -14.80 -17.40
N VAL A 5 -9.52 -15.49 -17.91
CA VAL A 5 -10.43 -16.28 -17.09
C VAL A 5 -9.90 -17.71 -17.06
N LYS A 6 -9.32 -18.13 -15.93
CA LYS A 6 -8.92 -19.53 -15.71
C LYS A 6 -9.99 -20.26 -14.92
N GLN A 7 -10.40 -21.41 -15.44
CA GLN A 7 -11.26 -22.33 -14.74
C GLN A 7 -10.49 -22.99 -13.60
N ILE A 8 -11.06 -22.99 -12.41
CA ILE A 8 -10.50 -23.66 -11.22
C ILE A 8 -10.72 -25.16 -11.39
N GLU A 9 -9.68 -25.97 -11.23
CA GLU A 9 -9.83 -27.43 -11.25
C GLU A 9 -10.64 -27.89 -10.03
N SER A 10 -11.54 -28.86 -10.23
CA SER A 10 -12.51 -29.32 -9.22
C SER A 10 -11.88 -29.82 -7.92
N LYS A 11 -10.62 -30.30 -7.97
CA LYS A 11 -9.86 -30.74 -6.80
C LYS A 11 -9.41 -29.57 -5.89
N ASP A 12 -9.37 -28.37 -6.44
CA ASP A 12 -8.89 -27.16 -5.76
C ASP A 12 -10.05 -26.25 -5.30
N GLU A 13 -11.29 -26.48 -5.74
CA GLU A 13 -12.46 -25.62 -5.43
C GLU A 13 -12.64 -25.28 -3.94
N ARG A 14 -12.41 -26.24 -3.04
CA ARG A 14 -12.56 -26.02 -1.58
C ARG A 14 -11.40 -25.26 -0.94
N ASN A 15 -10.23 -25.28 -1.57
CA ASN A 15 -9.01 -24.65 -1.05
C ASN A 15 -8.56 -23.43 -1.87
N PHE A 16 -9.25 -23.14 -2.99
CA PHE A 16 -8.88 -22.08 -3.92
C PHE A 16 -8.97 -20.72 -3.26
N PHE A 17 -10.09 -20.47 -2.58
CA PHE A 17 -10.23 -19.33 -1.68
C PHE A 17 -9.82 -19.78 -0.28
N LYS A 18 -8.52 -19.69 0.03
CA LYS A 18 -8.11 -19.63 1.44
C LYS A 18 -8.93 -18.51 2.11
N ASN A 19 -9.34 -18.70 3.37
CA ASN A 19 -10.05 -17.66 4.10
C ASN A 19 -9.15 -16.42 4.19
N GLY A 20 -9.46 -15.40 3.37
CA GLY A 20 -8.82 -14.10 3.44
C GLY A 20 -9.12 -13.47 4.78
N LYS A 21 -8.07 -13.00 5.45
CA LYS A 21 -8.21 -12.29 6.73
C LYS A 21 -8.14 -10.78 6.56
N TYR A 22 -7.43 -10.32 5.53
CA TYR A 22 -7.21 -8.90 5.27
C TYR A 22 -7.48 -8.57 3.81
N VAL A 23 -7.96 -7.35 3.60
CA VAL A 23 -8.18 -6.76 2.27
C VAL A 23 -7.37 -5.48 2.19
N GLN A 24 -6.54 -5.35 1.17
CA GLN A 24 -5.78 -4.15 0.85
C GLN A 24 -6.42 -3.49 -0.38
N PHE A 25 -6.71 -2.20 -0.26
CA PHE A 25 -7.16 -1.36 -1.35
C PHE A 25 -6.00 -0.52 -1.86
N VAL A 26 -5.65 -0.67 -3.13
CA VAL A 26 -4.56 0.08 -3.78
C VAL A 26 -5.16 0.96 -4.87
N LEU A 27 -5.09 2.27 -4.66
CA LEU A 27 -5.60 3.26 -5.60
C LEU A 27 -4.56 3.55 -6.68
N GLN A 28 -4.93 3.36 -7.95
CA GLN A 28 -4.07 3.72 -9.07
C GLN A 28 -4.43 5.12 -9.58
N CYS A 29 -3.60 6.12 -9.26
CA CYS A 29 -3.81 7.50 -9.67
C CYS A 29 -2.85 7.93 -10.79
N ARG A 30 -3.27 8.94 -11.56
CA ARG A 30 -2.41 9.73 -12.46
C ARG A 30 -2.53 11.20 -12.09
N ILE A 31 -1.41 11.91 -12.14
CA ILE A 31 -1.32 13.32 -11.77
C ILE A 31 -0.67 14.07 -12.94
N LEU A 32 -1.21 15.24 -13.29
CA LEU A 32 -0.54 16.13 -14.24
C LEU A 32 0.70 16.75 -13.58
N SER A 33 1.89 16.49 -14.13
CA SER A 33 3.16 16.91 -13.53
C SER A 33 3.26 18.41 -13.25
N LYS A 34 2.68 19.25 -14.12
CA LYS A 34 2.64 20.71 -13.96
C LYS A 34 1.90 21.20 -12.70
N ASN A 35 1.11 20.33 -12.07
CA ASN A 35 0.32 20.65 -10.87
C ASN A 35 0.96 20.12 -9.57
N ILE A 36 2.08 19.41 -9.66
CA ILE A 36 2.87 18.99 -8.51
C ILE A 36 3.65 20.20 -8.02
N THR A 37 3.44 20.59 -6.76
CA THR A 37 4.10 21.75 -6.15
C THR A 37 5.32 21.38 -5.34
N ILE A 38 5.28 20.20 -4.70
CA ILE A 38 6.38 19.68 -3.89
C ILE A 38 6.58 18.21 -4.24
N VAL A 39 7.83 17.85 -4.46
CA VAL A 39 8.30 16.47 -4.48
C VAL A 39 9.27 16.34 -3.32
N GLY A 40 9.01 15.40 -2.42
CA GLY A 40 9.74 15.28 -1.18
C GLY A 40 9.90 13.85 -0.69
N PRO A 41 10.61 13.70 0.44
CA PRO A 41 10.79 12.40 1.07
C PRO A 41 9.45 11.86 1.58
N GLU A 42 9.36 10.55 1.69
CA GLU A 42 8.21 9.88 2.30
C GLU A 42 7.88 10.38 3.72
N THR A 43 6.59 10.40 4.03
CA THR A 43 6.01 11.01 5.24
C THR A 43 6.42 10.34 6.55
N LEU A 44 6.81 9.06 6.54
CA LEU A 44 7.13 8.29 7.74
C LEU A 44 8.61 8.41 8.16
N GLY A 45 9.46 9.04 7.36
CA GLY A 45 10.87 9.32 7.71
C GLY A 45 11.72 8.06 7.99
N ILE A 46 11.34 6.91 7.43
CA ILE A 46 12.07 5.63 7.39
C ILE A 46 13.49 5.81 6.84
N GLY A 47 13.73 6.86 6.05
CA GLY A 47 15.05 7.45 5.81
C GLY A 47 16.07 6.47 5.25
N GLY A 48 16.05 6.24 3.93
CA GLY A 48 17.06 5.50 3.16
C GLY A 48 17.35 4.04 3.53
N LYS A 49 16.86 3.55 4.68
CA LYS A 49 17.19 2.20 5.22
C LYS A 49 16.49 1.08 4.44
N ILE A 50 15.30 1.36 3.91
CA ILE A 50 14.47 0.41 3.18
C ILE A 50 13.83 1.14 2.01
N ALA A 51 14.01 0.62 0.80
CA ALA A 51 13.33 1.14 -0.39
C ALA A 51 11.81 0.84 -0.29
N ILE A 52 10.98 1.88 -0.41
CA ILE A 52 9.51 1.74 -0.40
C ILE A 52 9.01 1.26 -1.76
N ASP A 53 9.56 1.84 -2.83
CA ASP A 53 9.28 1.47 -4.22
C ASP A 53 10.62 1.24 -4.94
N THR A 54 10.72 0.20 -5.73
CA THR A 54 11.97 -0.10 -6.47
C THR A 54 12.19 0.82 -7.66
N ASN A 55 11.16 1.54 -8.11
CA ASN A 55 11.19 2.43 -9.26
C ASN A 55 11.40 3.90 -8.86
N LEU A 56 11.22 4.25 -7.59
CA LEU A 56 11.32 5.62 -7.09
C LEU A 56 12.23 5.68 -5.85
N SER A 57 13.10 6.68 -5.78
CA SER A 57 13.83 6.94 -4.53
C SER A 57 12.86 7.39 -3.44
N ASN A 58 13.12 7.00 -2.19
CA ASN A 58 12.34 7.46 -1.04
C ASN A 58 12.33 8.98 -0.88
N ASP A 59 13.33 9.69 -1.43
CA ASP A 59 13.44 11.15 -1.36
C ASP A 59 12.48 11.90 -2.31
N VAL A 60 11.78 11.18 -3.19
CA VAL A 60 10.92 11.76 -4.24
C VAL A 60 9.55 11.09 -4.35
N ILE A 61 9.15 10.33 -3.33
CA ILE A 61 7.93 9.51 -3.38
C ILE A 61 6.68 10.25 -2.84
N GLU A 62 6.85 11.32 -2.06
CA GLU A 62 5.74 12.14 -1.59
C GLU A 62 5.52 13.33 -2.54
N TRP A 63 4.31 13.44 -3.09
CA TRP A 63 3.94 14.50 -4.02
C TRP A 63 2.80 15.33 -3.44
N VAL A 64 3.04 16.63 -3.25
CA VAL A 64 1.99 17.59 -2.90
C VAL A 64 1.43 18.18 -4.19
N VAL A 65 0.11 18.16 -4.30
CA VAL A 65 -0.62 18.60 -5.49
C VAL A 65 -1.45 19.82 -5.13
N ASN A 66 -1.37 20.88 -5.95
CA ASN A 66 -2.20 22.07 -5.76
C ASN A 66 -3.66 21.80 -6.13
N ALA A 67 -4.57 22.03 -5.19
CA ALA A 67 -6.02 21.92 -5.38
C ALA A 67 -6.66 23.14 -6.06
N GLN A 68 -5.86 24.12 -6.51
CA GLN A 68 -6.32 25.34 -7.20
C GLN A 68 -7.39 26.09 -6.40
N ASP A 69 -7.09 26.33 -5.12
CA ASP A 69 -7.99 27.02 -4.18
C ASP A 69 -9.32 26.28 -3.90
N LYS A 70 -9.42 24.99 -4.24
CA LYS A 70 -10.55 24.12 -3.85
C LYS A 70 -10.22 23.37 -2.56
N ASP A 71 -11.19 23.30 -1.65
CA ASP A 71 -11.08 22.51 -0.41
C ASP A 71 -11.11 20.99 -0.68
N LEU A 72 -11.81 20.57 -1.74
CA LEU A 72 -11.96 19.17 -2.14
C LEU A 72 -11.66 19.00 -3.62
N MET A 73 -10.97 17.91 -3.97
CA MET A 73 -10.76 17.51 -5.35
C MET A 73 -12.03 16.86 -5.90
N ASP A 74 -12.53 17.37 -7.02
CA ASP A 74 -13.56 16.70 -7.80
C ASP A 74 -12.92 15.70 -8.76
N PHE A 75 -13.00 14.42 -8.43
CA PHE A 75 -12.47 13.34 -9.28
C PHE A 75 -13.30 13.09 -10.55
N SER A 76 -14.48 13.70 -10.67
CA SER A 76 -15.34 13.63 -11.86
C SER A 76 -15.06 14.76 -12.86
N ASP A 77 -14.25 15.75 -12.47
CA ASP A 77 -13.89 16.88 -13.33
C ASP A 77 -13.02 16.37 -14.52
N PRO A 78 -13.40 16.61 -15.78
CA PRO A 78 -12.56 16.25 -16.93
C PRO A 78 -11.20 16.96 -16.92
N ASN A 79 -11.07 18.05 -16.16
CA ASN A 79 -9.83 18.79 -15.92
C ASN A 79 -9.22 18.49 -14.54
N ALA A 80 -9.65 17.42 -13.87
CA ALA A 80 -9.15 17.04 -12.57
C ALA A 80 -7.62 16.92 -12.56
N THR A 81 -7.00 17.51 -11.55
CA THR A 81 -5.56 17.46 -11.35
C THR A 81 -5.06 16.05 -11.05
N ILE A 82 -5.90 15.25 -10.38
CA ILE A 82 -5.65 13.86 -10.02
C ILE A 82 -6.78 13.02 -10.61
N VAL A 83 -6.42 12.02 -11.41
CA VAL A 83 -7.38 11.08 -12.00
C VAL A 83 -7.17 9.72 -11.37
N CYS A 84 -8.20 9.19 -10.72
CA CYS A 84 -8.22 7.78 -10.31
C CYS A 84 -8.48 6.92 -11.55
N THR A 85 -7.50 6.10 -11.91
CA THR A 85 -7.54 5.23 -13.11
C THR A 85 -7.87 3.78 -12.80
N GLY A 86 -7.88 3.41 -11.52
CA GLY A 86 -8.22 2.06 -11.10
C GLY A 86 -8.14 1.87 -9.60
N LEU A 87 -8.82 0.83 -9.14
CA LEU A 87 -8.72 0.31 -7.79
C LEU A 87 -8.30 -1.16 -7.91
N MET A 88 -7.16 -1.49 -7.32
CA MET A 88 -6.73 -2.88 -7.16
C MET A 88 -7.10 -3.32 -5.75
N ILE A 89 -7.73 -4.49 -5.64
CA ILE A 89 -8.14 -5.07 -4.37
C ILE A 89 -7.32 -6.35 -4.20
N ARG A 90 -6.50 -6.39 -3.15
CA ARG A 90 -5.72 -7.57 -2.80
C ARG A 90 -6.28 -8.20 -1.55
N VAL A 91 -6.39 -9.52 -1.55
CA VAL A 91 -6.82 -10.29 -0.38
C VAL A 91 -5.63 -11.10 0.11
N THR A 92 -5.34 -11.06 1.41
CA THR A 92 -4.21 -11.79 1.99
C THR A 92 -4.64 -12.75 3.10
N ASP A 93 -3.90 -13.85 3.23
CA ASP A 93 -4.15 -14.88 4.24
C ASP A 93 -3.73 -14.45 5.66
N ASN A 94 -2.80 -13.51 5.75
CA ASN A 94 -2.29 -12.92 6.99
C ASN A 94 -2.12 -11.40 6.84
N HIS A 95 -1.63 -10.75 7.90
CA HIS A 95 -1.49 -9.30 7.92
C HIS A 95 -0.58 -8.83 6.77
N PRO A 96 -1.00 -7.86 5.95
CA PRO A 96 -0.27 -7.44 4.74
C PRO A 96 1.13 -6.90 5.04
N GLY A 97 1.37 -6.37 6.25
CA GLY A 97 2.72 -5.99 6.71
C GLY A 97 3.75 -7.13 6.77
N LEU A 98 3.32 -8.40 6.65
CA LEU A 98 4.22 -9.56 6.51
C LEU A 98 4.63 -9.83 5.05
N LEU A 99 4.02 -9.17 4.07
CA LEU A 99 4.43 -9.26 2.66
C LEU A 99 5.82 -8.64 2.49
N PRO A 100 6.73 -9.26 1.72
CA PRO A 100 8.06 -8.71 1.45
C PRO A 100 8.06 -7.24 1.00
N GLU A 101 7.16 -6.88 0.09
CA GLU A 101 7.00 -5.55 -0.48
C GLU A 101 6.34 -4.54 0.48
N SER A 102 5.74 -5.01 1.57
CA SER A 102 5.13 -4.15 2.60
C SER A 102 5.97 -4.10 3.88
N GLN A 103 7.18 -4.67 3.90
CA GLN A 103 8.05 -4.66 5.08
C GLN A 103 8.50 -3.26 5.49
N TRP A 104 8.49 -2.30 4.56
CA TRP A 104 8.76 -0.90 4.86
C TRP A 104 7.70 -0.32 5.83
N TRP A 105 6.43 -0.73 5.72
CA TRP A 105 5.34 -0.30 6.60
C TRP A 105 5.65 -0.64 8.07
N TYR A 106 6.02 -1.90 8.30
CA TYR A 106 6.39 -2.36 9.63
C TYR A 106 7.63 -1.62 10.14
N SER A 107 8.68 -1.54 9.33
CA SER A 107 9.95 -0.93 9.72
C SER A 107 9.85 0.59 9.95
N GLY A 108 8.96 1.28 9.24
CA GLY A 108 8.67 2.70 9.45
C GLY A 108 7.95 2.98 10.76
N HIS A 109 7.28 1.98 11.34
CA HIS A 109 6.61 2.09 12.63
C HIS A 109 7.43 1.52 13.80
N ILE A 110 8.53 0.81 13.53
CA ILE A 110 9.50 0.44 14.58
C ILE A 110 10.41 1.65 14.84
N CYS A 111 9.92 2.62 15.59
CA CYS A 111 10.78 3.65 16.12
C CYS A 111 11.53 3.13 17.35
N ASN A 112 12.84 3.36 17.40
CA ASN A 112 13.75 2.80 18.40
C ASN A 112 13.58 3.30 19.85
N ASN A 113 12.58 4.12 20.17
CA ASN A 113 12.41 4.64 21.53
C ASN A 113 10.97 5.11 21.73
N LYS A 114 10.23 4.49 22.68
CA LYS A 114 9.09 4.98 23.50
C LYS A 114 8.06 6.01 22.96
N ALA A 115 8.12 6.41 21.69
CA ALA A 115 7.44 7.58 21.15
C ALA A 115 7.18 7.42 19.64
N CYS A 116 6.65 6.25 19.25
CA CYS A 116 6.06 6.02 17.93
C CYS A 116 4.66 5.47 18.11
N CYS A 117 3.96 6.23 18.93
CA CYS A 117 2.59 6.08 19.33
C CYS A 117 1.66 6.96 18.47
N CYS A 118 2.17 7.59 17.41
CA CYS A 118 1.45 8.63 16.67
C CYS A 118 0.23 8.11 15.91
N LEU A 119 0.19 6.82 15.56
CA LEU A 119 -0.95 6.21 14.85
C LEU A 119 -1.81 5.30 15.74
N GLY A 120 -1.40 5.04 16.99
CA GLY A 120 -2.13 4.13 17.90
C GLY A 120 -2.24 2.68 17.39
N ILE A 121 -1.41 2.27 16.43
CA ILE A 121 -1.45 0.93 15.84
C ILE A 121 -0.65 -0.01 16.75
N ASP A 122 -1.35 -0.95 17.40
CA ASP A 122 -0.70 -2.05 18.11
C ASP A 122 -0.13 -3.06 17.12
N LEU A 123 1.20 -3.12 17.02
CA LEU A 123 1.91 -4.05 16.16
C LEU A 123 2.34 -5.34 16.88
N SER A 124 1.98 -5.54 18.15
CA SER A 124 2.47 -6.66 18.96
C SER A 124 2.13 -8.03 18.34
N GLU A 125 0.92 -8.18 17.82
CA GLU A 125 0.50 -9.39 17.12
C GLU A 125 1.34 -9.62 15.84
N LEU A 126 1.55 -8.57 15.05
CA LEU A 126 2.36 -8.63 13.84
C LEU A 126 3.82 -8.99 14.15
N MET A 127 4.39 -8.43 15.22
CA MET A 127 5.72 -8.76 15.72
C MET A 127 5.83 -10.23 16.10
N GLN A 128 4.85 -10.75 16.85
CA GLN A 128 4.82 -12.14 17.25
C GLN A 128 4.71 -13.07 16.03
N GLN A 129 3.83 -12.76 15.08
CA GLN A 129 3.69 -13.50 13.83
C GLN A 129 5.01 -13.55 13.05
N ARG A 130 5.71 -12.42 12.92
CA ARG A 130 7.02 -12.34 12.26
C ARG A 130 8.08 -13.20 12.97
N ASN A 131 8.17 -13.10 14.30
CA ASN A 131 9.14 -13.87 15.10
C ASN A 131 8.90 -15.38 15.01
N ASN A 132 7.65 -15.78 14.82
CA ASN A 132 7.26 -17.17 14.59
C ASN A 132 7.47 -17.63 13.13
N GLY A 133 7.98 -16.77 12.26
CA GLY A 133 8.21 -17.09 10.84
C GLY A 133 6.93 -17.21 10.02
N VAL A 134 5.82 -16.61 10.48
CA VAL A 134 4.56 -16.59 9.72
C VAL A 134 4.79 -15.81 8.43
N LYS A 135 4.34 -16.38 7.31
CA LYS A 135 4.39 -15.76 5.98
C LYS A 135 3.00 -15.29 5.58
N CYS A 136 2.95 -14.26 4.75
CA CYS A 136 1.73 -13.76 4.14
C CYS A 136 1.77 -13.97 2.63
N ASN A 137 0.65 -14.38 2.05
CA ASN A 137 0.49 -14.59 0.62
C ASN A 137 -0.76 -13.87 0.11
N PHE A 138 -0.71 -13.41 -1.14
CA PHE A 138 -1.90 -13.03 -1.86
C PHE A 138 -2.77 -14.26 -2.13
N ILE A 139 -4.04 -14.13 -1.80
CA ILE A 139 -5.11 -15.07 -2.16
C ILE A 139 -5.78 -14.60 -3.46
N TYR A 140 -5.86 -13.28 -3.67
CA TYR A 140 -6.48 -12.66 -4.83
C TYR A 140 -5.84 -11.29 -5.11
N GLU A 141 -5.63 -10.95 -6.38
CA GLU A 141 -5.11 -9.65 -6.89
C GLU A 141 -5.83 -9.21 -8.18
#